data_AF-A0A937SVW8-F1
#
_entry.id   AF-A0A937SVW8-F1
#
_cell.length_a   1.000
_cell.length_b   1.000
_cell.length_c   1.000
_cell.angle_alpha   90.00
_cell.angle_beta   90.00
_cell.angle_gamma   90.00
#
_symmetry.space_group_name_H-M   'P 1'
#
loop_
_entity.id
_entity.type
_entity.pdbx_description
1 polymer ?
#
loop_
_entity_poly.entity_id
_entity_poly.type
_entity_poly.pdbx_seq_one_letter_code
_entity_poly.pdbx_strand_id
1 'polypeptide(L)'
;MRILLIGYGNPGRLDDGLGPALAEHFQQAEPAPESFQTLEKKDEPSCNDFQPLENFTAESNYQLNVEDAAQISEYDIVVFADASTDAEPPFTFEPVIPEEGGLTFSSHSVSAPQLMGMVKDLFHAEPKAYMLAIRGYDFNEFGEKLSK
;
A
#
# COMPACT_ATOMS: atom_id res chain seq x y z
N MET A 1 9.08 -0.91 16.77
CA MET A 1 8.95 -1.30 15.37
C MET A 1 7.47 -1.36 15.03
N ARG A 2 6.93 -0.21 14.60
CA ARG A 2 5.57 -0.02 14.12
C ARG A 2 5.58 0.04 12.59
N ILE A 3 4.68 -0.69 11.95
CA ILE A 3 4.59 -0.79 10.49
C ILE A 3 3.21 -0.29 10.05
N LEU A 4 3.20 0.59 9.04
CA LEU A 4 2.00 1.09 8.40
C LEU A 4 1.92 0.61 6.95
N LEU A 5 0.80 0.04 6.55
CA LEU A 5 0.43 -0.19 5.15
C LEU A 5 -0.64 0.83 4.75
N ILE A 6 -0.40 1.59 3.69
CA ILE A 6 -1.40 2.47 3.09
C ILE A 6 -1.71 1.93 1.69
N GLY A 7 -2.84 1.25 1.55
CA GLY A 7 -3.38 0.87 0.25
C GLY A 7 -4.20 2.01 -0.30
N TYR A 8 -3.88 2.50 -1.50
CA TYR A 8 -4.65 3.56 -2.14
C TYR A 8 -4.95 3.25 -3.60
N GLY A 9 -6.09 3.76 -4.08
CA GLY A 9 -6.61 3.49 -5.41
C GLY A 9 -8.13 3.58 -5.46
N ASN A 10 -8.74 3.28 -6.61
CA ASN A 10 -10.18 3.37 -6.80
C ASN A 10 -10.82 1.96 -6.92
N PRO A 11 -11.46 1.43 -5.86
CA PRO A 11 -12.16 0.15 -5.92
C PRO A 11 -13.25 0.06 -7.00
N GLY A 12 -13.84 1.20 -7.39
CA GLY A 12 -14.86 1.27 -8.45
C GLY A 12 -14.31 1.11 -9.87
N ARG A 13 -12.98 0.96 -10.02
CA ARG A 13 -12.29 0.86 -11.31
C ARG A 13 -11.40 -0.39 -11.37
N LEU A 14 -12.01 -1.53 -11.03
CA LEU A 14 -11.42 -2.86 -11.18
C LEU A 14 -10.08 -2.99 -10.45
N ASP A 15 -8.98 -3.24 -11.18
CA ASP A 15 -7.66 -3.46 -10.58
C ASP A 15 -7.04 -2.19 -10.00
N ASP A 16 -7.59 -1.00 -10.29
CA ASP A 16 -7.26 0.23 -9.55
C ASP A 16 -7.62 0.10 -8.04
N GLY A 17 -8.43 -0.91 -7.68
CA GLY A 17 -8.76 -1.29 -6.31
C GLY A 17 -7.77 -2.22 -5.61
N LEU A 18 -6.68 -2.64 -6.26
CA LEU A 18 -5.73 -3.63 -5.69
C LEU A 18 -5.06 -3.15 -4.39
N GLY A 19 -4.67 -1.88 -4.32
CA GLY A 19 -4.10 -1.28 -3.11
C GLY A 19 -5.08 -1.32 -1.92
N PRO A 20 -6.27 -0.70 -2.05
CA PRO A 20 -7.33 -0.75 -1.04
C PRO A 20 -7.72 -2.17 -0.63
N ALA A 21 -7.88 -3.09 -1.58
CA ALA A 21 -8.23 -4.48 -1.30
C ALA A 21 -7.15 -5.20 -0.46
N LEU A 22 -5.87 -4.93 -0.71
CA LEU A 22 -4.78 -5.45 0.12
C LEU A 22 -4.88 -4.91 1.55
N ALA A 23 -5.07 -3.59 1.72
CA ALA A 23 -5.18 -2.99 3.04
C ALA A 23 -6.39 -3.52 3.82
N GLU A 24 -7.55 -3.63 3.16
CA GLU A 24 -8.77 -4.22 3.74
C GLU A 24 -8.56 -5.66 4.18
N HIS A 25 -7.83 -6.47 3.40
CA HIS A 25 -7.50 -7.84 3.77
C HIS A 25 -6.75 -7.91 5.10
N PHE A 26 -5.81 -6.99 5.34
CA PHE A 26 -5.09 -6.92 6.62
C PHE A 26 -5.90 -6.28 7.75
N GLN A 27 -6.82 -5.36 7.45
CA GLN A 27 -7.74 -4.80 8.46
C GLN A 27 -8.75 -5.84 8.95
N GLN A 28 -9.23 -6.69 8.04
CA GLN A 28 -10.25 -7.72 8.30
C GLN A 28 -9.67 -9.03 8.82
N ALA A 29 -8.37 -9.08 9.14
CA ALA A 29 -7.69 -10.30 9.55
C ALA A 29 -8.23 -10.87 10.88
N GLU A 30 -9.37 -11.56 10.82
CA GLU A 30 -9.46 -12.94 11.29
C GLU A 30 -8.59 -13.82 10.37
N PRO A 31 -8.03 -14.94 10.87
CA PRO A 31 -7.14 -15.80 10.07
C PRO A 31 -7.75 -16.08 8.70
N ALA A 32 -6.91 -16.00 7.65
CA ALA A 32 -7.34 -16.14 6.27
C ALA A 32 -8.24 -17.38 6.10
N PRO A 33 -9.39 -17.26 5.42
CA PRO A 33 -10.28 -18.40 5.22
C PRO A 33 -9.55 -19.51 4.47
N GLU A 34 -9.71 -20.77 4.89
CA GLU A 34 -9.08 -21.97 4.29
C GLU A 34 -9.29 -22.09 2.77
N SER A 35 -10.23 -21.33 2.20
CA SER A 35 -10.49 -21.23 0.76
C SER A 35 -9.49 -20.39 -0.02
N PHE A 36 -8.62 -19.61 0.63
CA PHE A 36 -7.51 -18.93 -0.04
C PHE A 36 -6.40 -19.96 -0.28
N GLN A 37 -6.55 -20.74 -1.35
CA GLN A 37 -5.50 -21.62 -1.84
C GLN A 37 -4.47 -20.74 -2.55
N THR A 38 -3.45 -20.31 -1.82
CA THR A 38 -2.16 -20.00 -2.42
C THR A 38 -1.79 -21.16 -3.36
N LEU A 39 -1.16 -20.86 -4.50
CA LEU A 39 -0.53 -21.87 -5.34
C LEU A 39 0.69 -22.42 -4.58
N GLU A 40 0.43 -23.14 -3.48
CA GLU A 40 1.43 -23.57 -2.52
C GLU A 40 2.31 -24.60 -3.18
N LYS A 41 3.57 -24.22 -3.42
CA LYS A 41 4.62 -25.20 -3.52
C LYS A 41 4.75 -25.82 -2.14
N LYS A 42 4.66 -27.15 -2.08
CA LYS A 42 4.55 -27.99 -0.87
C LYS A 42 5.62 -27.81 0.21
N ASP A 43 6.63 -26.97 -0.04
CA ASP A 43 7.81 -26.74 0.79
C ASP A 43 8.09 -25.24 1.07
N GLU A 44 7.18 -24.32 0.70
CA GLU A 44 7.25 -22.89 1.02
C GLU A 44 6.27 -22.52 2.13
N PRO A 45 6.63 -21.61 3.07
CA PRO A 45 5.73 -21.19 4.14
C PRO A 45 4.46 -20.57 3.54
N SER A 46 3.31 -21.03 4.00
CA SER A 46 2.01 -20.49 3.60
C SER A 46 1.86 -19.08 4.18
N CYS A 47 1.17 -18.19 3.46
CA CYS A 47 0.77 -16.90 4.03
C CYS A 47 -0.07 -17.08 5.32
N ASN A 48 -0.72 -18.23 5.49
CA ASN A 48 -1.52 -18.58 6.66
C ASN A 48 -0.69 -18.98 7.88
N ASP A 49 0.60 -19.28 7.71
CA ASP A 49 1.50 -19.67 8.80
C ASP A 49 2.00 -18.44 9.59
N PHE A 50 1.80 -17.23 9.07
CA PHE A 50 2.24 -15.99 9.70
C PHE A 50 1.14 -15.40 10.57
N GLN A 51 1.45 -15.18 11.85
CA GLN A 51 0.56 -14.41 12.71
C GLN A 51 0.67 -12.92 12.39
N PRO A 52 -0.44 -12.15 12.42
CA PRO A 52 -0.40 -10.70 12.29
C PRO A 52 0.56 -10.09 13.32
N LEU A 53 1.40 -9.16 12.88
CA LEU A 53 2.31 -8.45 13.79
C LEU A 53 1.48 -7.54 14.72
N GLU A 54 1.70 -7.62 16.03
CA GLU A 54 0.98 -6.80 17.02
C GLU A 54 1.13 -5.27 16.80
N ASN A 55 2.16 -4.84 16.08
CA ASN A 55 2.46 -3.43 15.80
C ASN A 55 2.28 -3.07 14.32
N PHE A 56 1.33 -3.72 13.64
CA PHE A 56 1.00 -3.45 12.24
C PHE A 56 -0.36 -2.74 12.13
N THR A 57 -0.42 -1.75 11.25
CA THR A 57 -1.64 -0.98 10.95
C THR A 57 -1.80 -0.91 9.44
N ALA A 58 -3.03 -1.06 8.95
CA ALA A 58 -3.37 -0.92 7.54
C ALA A 58 -4.47 0.13 7.36
N GLU A 59 -4.33 0.96 6.32
CA GLU A 59 -5.27 2.00 5.92
C GLU A 59 -5.67 1.79 4.46
N SER A 60 -6.97 1.89 4.18
CA SER A 60 -7.57 1.76 2.85
C SER A 60 -8.08 3.12 2.40
N ASN A 61 -7.35 3.76 1.49
CA ASN A 61 -7.58 5.14 1.06
C ASN A 61 -7.99 5.18 -0.42
N TYR A 62 -8.67 6.25 -0.83
CA TYR A 62 -8.92 6.49 -2.26
C TYR A 62 -7.73 7.18 -2.95
N GLN A 63 -7.09 8.10 -2.23
CA GLN A 63 -5.89 8.85 -2.63
C GLN A 63 -5.04 9.12 -1.39
N LEU A 64 -3.75 9.36 -1.58
CA LEU A 64 -2.88 9.90 -0.54
C LEU A 64 -3.22 11.38 -0.29
N ASN A 65 -3.25 11.76 0.98
CA ASN A 65 -3.52 13.13 1.41
C ASN A 65 -2.35 13.68 2.23
N VAL A 66 -2.27 15.00 2.37
CA VAL A 66 -1.19 15.65 3.14
C VAL A 66 -1.28 15.32 4.63
N GLU A 67 -2.48 15.05 5.13
CA GLU A 67 -2.76 14.66 6.51
C GLU A 67 -2.13 13.32 6.88
N ASP A 68 -1.93 12.43 5.89
CA ASP A 68 -1.29 11.12 6.10
C ASP A 68 0.15 11.28 6.61
N ALA A 69 0.81 12.42 6.36
CA ALA A 69 2.17 12.70 6.85
C ALA A 69 2.25 12.69 8.37
N ALA A 70 1.22 13.19 9.06
CA ALA A 70 1.17 13.17 10.52
C ALA A 70 1.15 11.73 11.04
N GLN A 71 0.30 10.89 10.46
CA GLN A 71 0.21 9.47 10.83
C GLN A 71 1.52 8.74 10.52
N ILE A 72 2.07 8.89 9.32
CA ILE A 72 3.33 8.24 8.89
C ILE A 72 4.48 8.58 9.83
N SER A 73 4.54 9.82 10.35
CA SER A 73 5.60 10.26 11.27
C SER A 73 5.69 9.44 12.57
N GLU A 74 4.63 8.71 12.91
CA GLU A 74 4.61 7.84 14.08
C GLU A 74 5.21 6.45 13.80
N TYR A 75 5.32 6.02 12.54
CA TYR A 75 5.74 4.65 12.23
C TYR A 75 7.24 4.55 11.98
N ASP A 76 7.79 3.34 12.11
CA ASP A 76 9.18 3.07 11.77
C ASP A 76 9.32 2.71 10.28
N ILE A 77 8.29 2.09 9.71
CA ILE A 77 8.21 1.64 8.32
C ILE A 77 6.83 1.96 7.76
N VAL A 78 6.78 2.50 6.55
CA VAL A 78 5.56 2.67 5.75
C VAL A 78 5.68 1.91 4.42
N VAL A 79 4.62 1.19 4.07
CA VAL A 79 4.44 0.54 2.77
C VAL A 79 3.26 1.20 2.08
N PHE A 80 3.51 1.81 0.93
CA PHE A 80 2.49 2.31 0.03
C PHE A 80 2.12 1.19 -0.94
N ALA A 81 0.83 0.86 -1.07
CA ALA A 81 0.35 -0.15 -2.01
C ALA A 81 -0.61 0.47 -3.02
N ASP A 82 -0.30 0.28 -4.30
CA ASP A 82 -1.04 0.87 -5.43
C ASP A 82 -1.07 -0.12 -6.60
N ALA A 83 -2.06 0.01 -7.47
CA ALA A 83 -2.14 -0.74 -8.70
C ALA A 83 -1.16 -0.19 -9.74
N SER A 84 -0.58 -1.06 -10.55
CA SER A 84 0.34 -0.67 -11.62
C SER A 84 0.11 -1.44 -12.90
N THR A 85 0.08 -0.70 -14.02
CA THR A 85 0.03 -1.25 -15.37
C THR A 85 1.40 -1.64 -15.91
N ASP A 86 2.48 -1.29 -15.21
CA ASP A 86 3.87 -1.40 -15.69
C ASP A 86 4.77 -2.23 -14.76
N ALA A 87 4.29 -2.60 -13.56
CA ALA A 87 5.03 -3.50 -12.66
C ALA A 87 5.30 -4.86 -13.31
N GLU A 88 6.48 -5.43 -13.05
CA GLU A 88 6.78 -6.83 -13.37
C GLU A 88 5.90 -7.73 -12.46
N PRO A 89 5.15 -8.70 -13.01
CA PRO A 89 4.25 -9.54 -12.21
C PRO A 89 5.00 -10.41 -11.18
N PRO A 90 4.39 -10.68 -10.01
CA PRO A 90 3.05 -10.24 -9.57
C PRO A 90 3.03 -8.82 -8.97
N PHE A 91 4.19 -8.30 -8.56
CA PHE A 91 4.36 -6.96 -8.02
C PHE A 91 5.84 -6.56 -8.07
N THR A 92 6.11 -5.25 -8.01
CA THR A 92 7.44 -4.74 -7.68
C THR A 92 7.43 -4.13 -6.27
N PHE A 93 8.59 -4.16 -5.61
CA PHE A 93 8.75 -3.63 -4.27
C PHE A 93 10.05 -2.84 -4.17
N GLU A 94 9.94 -1.52 -4.08
CA GLU A 94 11.07 -0.60 -4.21
C GLU A 94 11.07 0.44 -3.10
N PRO A 95 12.25 0.91 -2.65
CA PRO A 95 12.32 1.99 -1.67
C PRO A 95 11.78 3.30 -2.25
N VAL A 96 10.99 4.02 -1.46
CA VAL A 96 10.54 5.38 -1.82
C VAL A 96 11.59 6.37 -1.35
N ILE A 97 12.11 7.15 -2.29
CA ILE A 97 13.03 8.25 -2.01
C ILE A 97 12.19 9.52 -1.78
N PRO A 98 12.32 10.20 -0.63
CA PRO A 98 11.65 11.46 -0.38
C PRO A 98 11.99 12.52 -1.44
N GLU A 99 10.99 13.27 -1.91
CA GLU A 99 11.22 14.38 -2.85
C GLU A 99 11.91 15.54 -2.11
N GLU A 100 13.03 16.04 -2.66
CA GLU A 100 13.70 17.24 -2.17
C GLU A 100 13.16 18.48 -2.88
N GLY A 101 12.74 19.52 -2.15
CA GLY A 101 12.35 20.78 -2.79
C GLY A 101 11.23 21.59 -2.15
N GLY A 102 10.73 21.20 -0.98
CA GLY A 102 9.63 21.91 -0.31
C GLY A 102 8.27 21.69 -0.97
N LEU A 103 7.21 22.11 -0.28
CA LEU A 103 5.80 21.82 -0.59
C LEU A 103 5.37 22.29 -1.99
N THR A 104 5.58 21.45 -3.01
CA THR A 104 5.00 21.59 -4.35
C THR A 104 3.58 21.05 -4.31
N PHE A 105 2.63 21.91 -3.94
CA PHE A 105 1.20 21.59 -4.01
C PHE A 105 0.78 21.50 -5.49
N SER A 106 0.82 20.30 -6.04
CA SER A 106 0.02 19.96 -7.22
C SER A 106 -1.45 19.90 -6.80
N SER A 107 -2.35 20.61 -7.49
CA SER A 107 -3.74 20.80 -7.06
C SER A 107 -4.62 19.54 -7.09
N HIS A 108 -4.09 18.36 -7.46
CA HIS A 108 -4.94 17.20 -7.79
C HIS A 108 -4.50 15.85 -7.21
N SER A 109 -3.26 15.69 -6.75
CA SER A 109 -2.82 14.48 -6.05
C SER A 109 -1.50 14.70 -5.32
N VAL A 110 -1.31 13.98 -4.21
CA VAL A 110 -0.06 13.87 -3.45
C VAL A 110 0.59 12.53 -3.78
N SER A 111 1.88 12.53 -4.13
CA SER A 111 2.62 11.29 -4.35
C SER A 111 3.29 10.78 -3.07
N ALA A 112 3.61 9.48 -3.01
CA ALA A 112 4.36 8.91 -1.88
C ALA A 112 5.72 9.60 -1.65
N PRO A 113 6.56 9.87 -2.68
CA PRO A 113 7.78 10.68 -2.52
C PRO A 113 7.54 12.06 -1.92
N GLN A 114 6.49 12.78 -2.37
CA GLN A 114 6.14 14.10 -1.84
C GLN A 114 5.73 14.02 -0.38
N LEU A 115 4.88 13.07 -0.04
CA LEU A 115 4.41 12.84 1.32
C LEU A 115 5.58 12.52 2.26
N MET A 116 6.51 11.69 1.82
CA MET A 116 7.73 11.39 2.58
C MET A 116 8.64 12.61 2.76
N GLY A 117 8.70 13.51 1.77
CA GLY A 117 9.34 14.81 1.92
C GLY A 117 8.68 15.66 3.01
N MET A 118 7.33 15.69 3.05
CA MET A 118 6.58 16.40 4.09
C MET A 118 6.80 15.81 5.49
N VAL A 119 6.85 14.48 5.62
CA VAL A 119 7.13 13.80 6.90
C VAL A 119 8.47 14.28 7.47
N LYS A 120 9.49 14.36 6.61
CA LYS A 120 10.82 14.86 6.98
C LYS A 120 10.81 16.34 7.36
N ASP A 121 10.20 17.18 6.53
CA ASP A 121 10.26 18.64 6.68
C ASP A 121 9.38 19.16 7.83
N LEU A 122 8.19 18.57 8.02
CA LEU A 122 7.18 19.07 8.97
C LEU A 122 7.24 18.36 10.32
N PHE A 123 7.55 17.06 10.33
CA PHE A 123 7.52 16.23 11.54
C PHE A 123 8.90 15.78 12.01
N HIS A 124 9.96 16.09 11.24
CA HIS A 124 11.34 15.70 11.54
C HIS A 124 11.51 14.18 11.75
N ALA A 125 10.69 13.39 11.07
CA ALA A 125 10.72 11.94 11.09
C ALA A 125 11.24 11.40 9.75
N GLU A 126 11.93 10.26 9.79
CA GLU A 126 12.48 9.60 8.59
C GLU A 126 12.14 8.09 8.59
N PRO A 127 10.84 7.71 8.50
CA PRO A 127 10.47 6.31 8.39
C PRO A 127 11.03 5.71 7.11
N LYS A 128 11.34 4.40 7.14
CA LYS A 128 11.68 3.69 5.91
C LYS A 128 10.41 3.53 5.09
N ALA A 129 10.45 3.96 3.84
CA ALA A 129 9.31 3.92 2.95
C ALA A 129 9.55 2.99 1.76
N TYR A 130 8.51 2.24 1.40
CA TYR A 130 8.54 1.33 0.27
C TYR A 130 7.25 1.44 -0.54
N MET A 131 7.38 1.28 -1.86
CA MET A 131 6.26 1.19 -2.79
C MET A 131 6.08 -0.27 -3.19
N LEU A 132 4.89 -0.80 -2.93
CA LEU A 132 4.40 -2.09 -3.41
C LEU A 132 3.46 -1.83 -4.60
N ALA A 133 4.02 -1.88 -5.80
CA ALA A 133 3.23 -1.72 -7.02
C ALA A 133 2.69 -3.08 -7.46
N ILE A 134 1.39 -3.30 -7.27
CA ILE A 134 0.71 -4.56 -7.57
C ILE A 134 0.33 -4.57 -9.04
N ARG A 135 0.69 -5.62 -9.77
CA ARG A 135 0.36 -5.71 -11.20
C ARG A 135 -1.16 -5.82 -11.40
N GLY A 136 -1.74 -4.82 -12.08
CA GLY A 136 -3.10 -4.88 -12.59
C GLY A 136 -3.16 -5.28 -14.06
N TYR A 137 -4.30 -5.83 -14.47
CA TYR A 137 -4.58 -6.34 -15.81
C TYR A 137 -5.84 -5.73 -16.44
N ASP A 138 -6.81 -5.28 -15.64
CA ASP A 138 -8.06 -4.67 -16.11
C ASP A 138 -8.42 -3.37 -15.36
N PHE A 139 -8.61 -2.30 -16.13
CA PHE A 139 -8.87 -0.94 -15.64
C PHE A 139 -9.95 -0.19 -16.45
N ASN A 140 -10.52 -0.84 -17.48
CA ASN A 140 -11.27 -0.15 -18.54
C ASN A 140 -12.80 -0.17 -18.33
N GLU A 141 -13.30 -0.95 -17.37
CA GLU A 141 -14.71 -0.95 -17.00
C GLU A 141 -14.93 -0.39 -15.59
N PHE A 142 -16.18 -0.03 -15.29
CA PHE A 142 -16.59 0.28 -13.93
C PHE A 142 -17.05 -1.01 -13.24
N GLY A 143 -16.50 -1.26 -12.06
CA GLY A 143 -16.86 -2.43 -11.27
C GLY A 143 -15.94 -2.61 -10.07
N GLU A 144 -16.49 -3.16 -8.99
CA GLU A 144 -15.77 -3.53 -7.76
C GLU A 144 -15.41 -5.01 -7.84
N LYS A 145 -14.53 -5.36 -8.79
CA LYS A 145 -14.03 -6.73 -8.97
C LYS A 145 -12.57 -6.68 -9.38
N LEU A 146 -11.75 -7.52 -8.76
CA LEU A 146 -10.36 -7.72 -9.17
C LEU A 146 -10.29 -8.75 -10.30
N SER A 147 -9.30 -8.60 -11.18
CA SER A 147 -8.98 -9.60 -12.19
C SER A 147 -8.52 -10.92 -11.54
N LYS A 148 -8.64 -12.02 -12.29
CA LYS A 148 -8.35 -13.39 -11.82
C LYS A 148 -6.91 -13.79 -12.06
#